data_AF-M6GGA2-F1
#
_entry.id   AF-M6GGA2-F1
#
_cell.length_a   1.000
_cell.length_b   1.000
_cell.length_c   1.000
_cell.angle_alpha   90.00
_cell.angle_beta   90.00
_cell.angle_gamma   90.00
#
_symmetry.space_group_name_H-M   'P 1'
#
loop_
_entity.id
_entity.type
_entity.pdbx_description
1 polymer ?
#
loop_
_entity_poly.entity_id
_entity_poly.type
_entity_poly.pdbx_seq_one_letter_code
_entity_poly.pdbx_strand_id
1 'polypeptide(L)'
;MLEDYSTISLKRNVENLESRYDLQRDIYALVLYEYLKNLFGPKEALQKIGGVYYFFLRGMIYGESSGIYSDFFGVWKESNLSVKLF
;
A
#
# COMPACT_ATOMS: atom_id res chain seq x y z
N MET A 1 14.76 -21.45 9.99
CA MET A 1 14.29 -21.54 8.59
C MET A 1 14.61 -20.21 7.92
N LEU A 2 15.03 -20.19 6.65
CA LEU A 2 15.08 -18.92 5.91
C LEU A 2 13.64 -18.43 5.71
N GLU A 3 13.40 -17.15 5.98
CA GLU A 3 12.11 -16.49 5.72
C GLU A 3 11.86 -16.42 4.20
N ASP A 4 10.65 -16.77 3.76
CA ASP A 4 10.24 -16.72 2.36
C ASP A 4 9.73 -15.32 2.00
N TYR A 5 10.46 -14.63 1.13
CA TYR A 5 10.16 -13.28 0.65
C TYR A 5 9.57 -13.25 -0.77
N SER A 6 9.04 -14.37 -1.25
CA SER A 6 8.24 -14.40 -2.48
C SER A 6 7.04 -13.46 -2.38
N THR A 7 6.57 -12.92 -3.51
CA THR A 7 5.44 -11.99 -3.56
C THR A 7 4.18 -12.54 -2.87
N ILE A 8 3.96 -13.86 -2.96
CA ILE A 8 2.82 -14.54 -2.31
C ILE A 8 2.96 -14.51 -0.79
N SER A 9 4.14 -14.82 -0.26
CA SER A 9 4.40 -14.83 1.18
C SER A 9 4.41 -13.43 1.77
N LEU A 10 4.91 -12.43 1.02
CA LEU A 10 4.79 -11.02 1.39
C LEU A 10 3.33 -10.57 1.45
N LYS A 11 2.51 -10.90 0.45
CA LYS A 11 1.08 -10.57 0.46
C LYS A 11 0.39 -11.14 1.69
N ARG A 12 0.63 -12.41 2.02
CA ARG A 12 0.09 -13.03 3.25
C ARG A 12 0.56 -12.33 4.52
N ASN A 13 1.83 -11.92 4.58
CA ASN A 13 2.35 -11.17 5.72
C ASN A 13 1.72 -9.79 5.86
N VAL A 14 1.45 -9.10 4.74
CA VAL A 14 0.77 -7.80 4.75
C VAL A 14 -0.71 -7.93 5.15
N GLU A 15 -1.38 -9.00 4.70
CA GLU A 15 -2.78 -9.32 5.04
C GLU A 15 -2.93 -10.00 6.41
N ASN A 16 -1.83 -10.31 7.09
CA ASN A 16 -1.85 -10.96 8.40
C ASN A 16 -2.33 -9.97 9.48
N LEU A 17 -3.38 -10.35 10.20
CA LEU A 17 -3.96 -9.55 11.29
C LEU A 17 -3.01 -9.35 12.48
N GLU A 18 -1.97 -10.16 12.63
CA GLU A 18 -0.96 -9.96 13.68
C GLU A 18 0.05 -8.87 13.31
N SER A 19 0.36 -8.70 12.03
CA SER A 19 1.36 -7.72 11.56
C SER A 19 0.77 -6.33 11.34
N ARG A 20 -0.55 -6.25 11.10
CA ARG A 20 -1.33 -5.01 10.92
C ARG A 20 -0.79 -4.05 9.87
N TYR A 21 -0.05 -4.56 8.88
CA TYR A 21 0.41 -3.76 7.74
C TYR A 21 -0.75 -3.24 6.89
N ASP A 22 -1.88 -3.95 6.88
CA ASP A 22 -3.13 -3.49 6.27
C ASP A 22 -3.63 -2.16 6.87
N LEU A 23 -3.66 -2.06 8.21
CA LEU A 23 -4.08 -0.86 8.91
C LEU A 23 -3.05 0.27 8.71
N GLN A 24 -1.77 -0.05 8.80
CA GLN A 24 -0.70 0.93 8.57
C GLN A 24 -0.81 1.53 7.16
N ARG A 25 -1.01 0.68 6.15
CA ARG A 25 -1.21 1.09 4.76
C ARG A 25 -2.39 2.04 4.64
N ASP A 26 -3.54 1.67 5.20
CA ASP A 26 -4.77 2.45 5.07
C ASP A 26 -4.66 3.81 5.80
N ILE A 27 -4.02 3.87 6.98
CA ILE A 27 -3.74 5.12 7.70
C ILE A 27 -2.80 6.03 6.89
N TYR A 28 -1.69 5.49 6.36
CA TYR A 28 -0.74 6.28 5.59
C TYR A 28 -1.34 6.79 4.28
N ALA A 29 -2.16 5.96 3.62
CA ALA A 29 -2.92 6.35 2.43
C ALA A 29 -3.86 7.52 2.73
N LEU A 30 -4.60 7.46 3.84
CA LEU A 30 -5.52 8.51 4.27
C LEU A 30 -4.79 9.82 4.54
N VAL A 31 -3.70 9.78 5.32
CA VAL A 31 -2.93 10.98 5.64
C VAL A 31 -2.35 11.61 4.37
N LEU A 32 -1.81 10.80 3.45
CA LEU A 32 -1.31 11.28 2.18
C LEU A 32 -2.43 11.88 1.30
N TYR A 33 -3.59 11.22 1.25
CA TYR A 33 -4.74 11.73 0.50
C TYR A 33 -5.20 13.09 1.02
N GLU A 34 -5.39 13.23 2.34
CA GLU A 34 -5.80 14.49 2.96
C GLU A 34 -4.78 15.61 2.70
N TYR A 35 -3.49 15.28 2.76
CA TYR A 35 -2.42 16.21 2.39
C TYR A 35 -2.51 16.66 0.93
N LEU A 36 -2.63 15.72 -0.01
CA LEU A 36 -2.76 16.02 -1.43
C LEU A 36 -4.04 16.79 -1.77
N LYS A 37 -5.14 16.46 -1.09
CA LYS A 37 -6.44 17.14 -1.23
C LYS A 37 -6.32 18.60 -0.84
N ASN A 38 -5.60 18.91 0.24
CA ASN A 38 -5.37 20.30 0.67
C ASN A 38 -4.50 21.10 -0.32
N LEU A 39 -3.62 20.43 -1.07
CA LEU A 39 -2.74 21.09 -2.05
C LEU A 39 -3.38 21.27 -3.43
N PHE A 40 -4.13 20.28 -3.91
CA PHE A 40 -4.55 20.16 -5.31
C PHE A 40 -6.07 20.03 -5.48
N GLY A 41 -6.82 19.92 -4.38
CA GLY A 41 -8.23 19.56 -4.41
C GLY A 41 -8.44 18.06 -4.60
N PRO A 42 -9.67 17.57 -4.34
CA PRO A 42 -9.96 16.14 -4.24
C PRO A 42 -9.74 15.37 -5.55
N LYS A 43 -10.09 15.95 -6.69
CA LYS A 43 -9.96 15.29 -8.00
C LYS A 43 -8.51 15.04 -8.37
N GLU A 44 -7.64 16.02 -8.19
CA GLU A 44 -6.22 15.90 -8.51
C GLU A 44 -5.48 15.05 -7.46
N ALA A 45 -5.90 15.09 -6.20
CA ALA A 45 -5.36 14.23 -5.15
C ALA A 45 -5.52 12.74 -5.47
N LEU A 46 -6.70 12.33 -5.94
CA LEU A 46 -6.95 10.94 -6.36
C LEU A 46 -6.06 10.50 -7.54
N GLN A 47 -5.77 11.41 -8.48
CA GLN A 47 -4.88 11.12 -9.60
C GLN A 47 -3.41 11.03 -9.18
N LYS A 48 -3.03 11.70 -8.08
CA LYS A 48 -1.65 11.80 -7.60
C LYS A 48 -1.28 10.79 -6.51
N ILE A 49 -2.27 10.16 -5.86
CA ILE A 49 -2.03 9.26 -4.73
C ILE A 49 -1.23 7.99 -5.11
N GLY A 50 -1.41 7.48 -6.34
CA GLY A 50 -0.59 6.38 -6.89
C GLY A 50 -0.84 5.02 -6.24
N GLY A 51 -0.06 4.68 -5.20
CA GLY A 51 -0.04 3.35 -4.55
C GLY A 51 0.88 3.31 -3.32
N VAL A 52 0.98 2.14 -2.69
CA VAL A 52 1.89 1.86 -1.56
C VAL A 52 2.87 0.78 -1.95
N TYR A 53 4.11 0.94 -1.50
CA TYR A 53 5.14 -0.08 -1.59
C TYR A 53 5.67 -0.40 -0.19
N TYR A 54 5.82 -1.69 0.09
CA TYR A 54 6.53 -2.19 1.26
C TYR A 54 7.80 -2.91 0.81
N PHE A 55 8.94 -2.47 1.35
CA PHE A 55 10.26 -3.04 1.06
C PHE A 55 10.72 -3.89 2.24
N PHE A 56 10.69 -5.20 2.04
CA PHE A 56 11.21 -6.19 2.97
C PHE A 56 12.70 -6.40 2.68
N LEU A 57 13.53 -5.51 3.25
CA LEU A 57 14.94 -5.35 2.90
C LEU A 57 15.74 -6.66 2.91
N ARG A 58 15.43 -7.58 3.83
CA ARG A 58 16.10 -8.89 3.93
C ARG A 58 15.83 -9.81 2.73
N GLY A 59 14.73 -9.60 2.03
CA GLY A 59 14.32 -10.39 0.87
C GLY A 59 14.65 -9.77 -0.49
N MET A 60 15.24 -8.57 -0.51
CA MET A 60 15.53 -7.87 -1.75
C MET A 60 16.80 -8.40 -2.40
N ILE A 61 16.71 -8.72 -3.69
CA ILE A 61 17.81 -9.22 -4.51
C ILE A 61 17.92 -8.32 -5.75
N TYR A 62 19.15 -7.93 -6.10
CA TYR A 62 19.38 -7.07 -7.25
C TYR A 62 18.85 -7.69 -8.55
N GLY A 63 18.08 -6.93 -9.31
CA GLY A 63 17.48 -7.39 -10.58
C GLY A 63 16.21 -8.23 -10.41
N GLU A 64 15.75 -8.47 -9.18
CA GLU A 64 14.54 -9.24 -8.89
C GLU A 64 13.47 -8.39 -8.19
N SER A 65 12.22 -8.85 -8.24
CA SER A 65 11.10 -8.27 -7.50
C SER A 65 10.88 -8.91 -6.12
N SER A 66 11.78 -9.80 -5.69
CA SER A 66 11.74 -10.40 -4.35
C SER A 66 11.88 -9.32 -3.27
N GLY A 67 11.18 -9.49 -2.14
CA GLY A 67 11.21 -8.51 -1.05
C GLY A 67 10.41 -7.23 -1.32
N ILE A 68 9.71 -7.12 -2.46
CA ILE A 68 8.90 -5.95 -2.80
C ILE A 68 7.42 -6.35 -2.82
N TYR A 69 6.63 -5.66 -2.01
CA TYR A 69 5.17 -5.69 -2.09
C TYR A 69 4.66 -4.34 -2.60
N SER A 70 3.60 -4.36 -3.44
CA SER A 70 2.95 -3.17 -3.96
C SER A 70 1.43 -3.31 -3.99
N ASP A 71 0.71 -2.25 -3.60
CA ASP A 71 -0.75 -2.11 -3.75
C ASP A 71 -1.06 -0.77 -4.43
N PHE A 72 -1.75 -0.79 -5.56
CA PHE A 72 -2.00 0.40 -6.37
C PHE A 72 -3.38 0.99 -6.10
N PHE A 73 -3.41 2.26 -5.69
CA PHE A 73 -4.64 3.00 -5.42
C PHE A 73 -5.46 3.31 -6.69
N GLY A 74 -4.84 3.33 -7.87
CA GLY A 74 -5.54 3.56 -9.15
C GLY A 74 -6.59 2.50 -9.51
N VAL A 75 -6.58 1.32 -8.88
CA VAL A 75 -7.60 0.25 -9.03
C VAL A 75 -8.77 0.44 -8.07
N TRP A 76 -8.64 1.31 -7.07
CA TRP A 76 -9.68 1.63 -6.11
C TRP A 76 -10.65 2.62 -6.78
N LYS A 77 -11.66 2.09 -7.46
CA LYS A 77 -12.80 2.89 -7.94
C LYS A 77 -13.32 3.77 -6.79
N GLU A 78 -13.78 4.99 -7.09
CA GLU A 78 -14.36 5.96 -6.14
C GLU A 78 -15.37 5.36 -5.13
N SER A 79 -15.98 4.21 -5.48
CA SER A 79 -16.86 3.43 -4.61
C SER A 79 -16.17 2.81 -3.38
N ASN A 80 -14.87 2.55 -3.40
CA ASN A 80 -14.17 1.85 -2.30
C ASN A 80 -13.51 2.81 -1.30
N LEU A 81 -13.19 4.03 -1.70
CA LEU A 81 -12.64 5.06 -0.78
C LEU A 81 -13.73 5.66 0.10
N SER A 82 -14.93 5.85 -0.45
CA SER A 82 -16.08 6.37 0.29
C SER A 82 -16.64 5.40 1.35
N VAL A 83 -16.38 4.09 1.20
CA VAL A 83 -16.87 3.03 2.10
C VAL A 83 -15.80 2.56 3.10
N LYS A 84 -14.52 2.84 2.85
CA LYS A 84 -13.43 2.52 3.80
C LYS A 84 -13.08 3.65 4.75
N LEU A 85 -13.47 4.88 4.43
CA LEU A 85 -13.17 6.08 5.21
C LEU A 85 -14.37 6.55 6.06
N PHE A 86 -15.46 5.78 6.08
CA PHE A 86 -16.64 5.97 6.94
C PHE A 86 -17.16 4.62 7.44
#